data_AF-A0A378JLK6-F1
#
_entry.id   AF-A0A378JLK6-F1
#
_cell.length_a   1.000
_cell.length_b   1.000
_cell.length_c   1.000
_cell.angle_alpha   90.00
_cell.angle_beta   90.00
_cell.angle_gamma   90.00
#
_symmetry.space_group_name_H-M   'P 1'
#
loop_
_entity.id
_entity.type
_entity.pdbx_description
1 polymer ?
#
loop_
_entity_poly.entity_id
_entity_poly.type
_entity_poly.pdbx_seq_one_letter_code
_entity_poly.pdbx_strand_id
1 'polypeptide(L)'
;MDNNKNKNPLSPSWVGAIFFAVFAFCFLLFTKYILLSLQQSAVLPFFPALLVALITGIFLGAIFTKYLTYPKSWIYAFLIGILMALIATALIGLVIFLNLYFSDSTFTHRLHHWQDFFILYGTIFLSLFLIIGLWLMLFTGLAAVYFSKHFWPTLIAIDKAHSKTNHS
;
A
#
# COMPACT_ATOMS: atom_id res chain seq x y z
N MET A 1 6.12 44.95 -5.54
CA MET A 1 6.56 43.68 -6.16
C MET A 1 5.99 42.55 -5.32
N ASP A 2 4.88 41.99 -5.79
CA ASP A 2 4.15 40.90 -5.13
C ASP A 2 5.01 39.63 -5.07
N ASN A 3 5.34 39.20 -3.85
CA ASN A 3 6.06 37.96 -3.59
C ASN A 3 5.14 36.97 -2.86
N ASN A 4 3.97 36.71 -3.44
CA ASN A 4 2.98 35.76 -2.89
C ASN A 4 2.90 34.51 -3.77
N LYS A 5 4.06 33.89 -4.04
CA LYS A 5 4.18 32.59 -4.71
C LYS A 5 4.36 31.49 -3.67
N ASN A 6 3.31 31.15 -2.91
CA ASN A 6 3.24 29.82 -2.29
C ASN A 6 1.84 29.41 -1.82
N LYS A 7 0.80 29.65 -2.62
CA LYS A 7 -0.42 28.85 -2.49
C LYS A 7 -0.16 27.55 -3.24
N ASN A 8 0.60 26.64 -2.64
CA ASN A 8 0.75 25.30 -3.19
C ASN A 8 -0.61 24.61 -3.06
N PRO A 9 -1.37 24.41 -4.16
CA PRO A 9 -2.53 23.54 -4.09
C PRO A 9 -2.03 22.19 -3.57
N LEU A 10 -2.69 21.66 -2.53
CA LEU A 10 -2.34 20.37 -1.95
C LEU A 10 -2.11 19.36 -3.06
N SER A 11 -0.86 18.91 -3.20
CA SER A 11 -0.53 18.02 -4.30
C SER A 11 -1.28 16.70 -4.07
N PRO A 12 -2.06 16.21 -5.06
CA PRO A 12 -2.80 14.96 -4.92
C PRO A 12 -1.93 13.79 -4.44
N SER A 13 -0.68 13.78 -4.91
CA SER A 13 0.32 12.77 -4.58
C SER A 13 0.73 12.80 -3.11
N TRP A 14 0.91 13.98 -2.50
CA TRP A 14 1.25 14.11 -1.08
C TRP A 14 0.10 13.66 -0.16
N VAL A 15 -1.13 14.10 -0.47
CA VAL A 15 -2.33 13.72 0.29
C VAL A 15 -2.57 12.21 0.21
N GLY A 16 -2.40 11.66 -0.99
CA GLY A 16 -2.44 10.24 -1.25
C GLY A 16 -1.40 9.43 -0.47
N ALA A 17 -0.15 9.87 -0.51
CA ALA A 17 0.94 9.22 0.21
C ALA A 17 0.66 9.12 1.71
N ILE A 18 0.17 10.21 2.33
CA ILE A 18 -0.16 10.23 3.76
C ILE A 18 -1.34 9.29 4.05
N PHE A 19 -2.41 9.35 3.26
CA PHE A 19 -3.58 8.51 3.45
C PHE A 19 -3.24 7.01 3.36
N PHE A 20 -2.49 6.62 2.31
CA PHE A 20 -2.09 5.22 2.12
C PHE A 20 -1.01 4.77 3.12
N ALA A 21 -0.17 5.66 3.63
CA ALA A 21 0.76 5.35 4.72
C ALA A 21 0.02 5.01 6.02
N VAL A 22 -0.97 5.83 6.41
CA VAL A 22 -1.81 5.57 7.59
C VAL A 22 -2.63 4.30 7.38
N PHE A 23 -3.19 4.10 6.19
CA PHE A 23 -3.91 2.87 5.85
C PHE A 23 -3.00 1.63 5.96
N ALA A 24 -1.78 1.67 5.41
CA ALA A 24 -0.82 0.57 5.49
C ALA A 24 -0.41 0.26 6.94
N PHE A 25 -0.25 1.29 7.77
CA PHE A 25 -0.01 1.13 9.20
C PHE A 25 -1.19 0.45 9.91
N CYS A 26 -2.43 0.92 9.67
CA CYS A 26 -3.64 0.28 10.21
C CYS A 26 -3.79 -1.18 9.73
N PHE A 27 -3.51 -1.44 8.45
CA PHE A 27 -3.58 -2.78 7.87
C PHE A 27 -2.51 -3.70 8.45
N LEU A 28 -1.30 -3.20 8.73
CA LEU A 28 -0.26 -3.96 9.41
C LEU A 28 -0.70 -4.36 10.83
N LEU A 29 -1.29 -3.43 11.58
CA LEU A 29 -1.84 -3.73 12.90
C LEU A 29 -2.92 -4.81 12.78
N PHE A 30 -3.88 -4.63 11.87
CA PHE A 30 -4.94 -5.59 11.62
C PHE A 30 -4.41 -6.98 11.26
N THR A 31 -3.44 -7.04 10.35
CA THR A 31 -2.77 -8.29 9.95
C THR A 31 -2.08 -8.95 11.14
N LYS A 32 -1.35 -8.18 11.95
CA LYS A 32 -0.71 -8.69 13.17
C LYS A 32 -1.73 -9.27 14.15
N TYR A 33 -2.87 -8.61 14.36
CA TYR A 33 -3.92 -9.10 15.26
C TYR A 33 -4.59 -10.38 14.73
N ILE A 34 -4.85 -10.47 13.43
CA ILE A 34 -5.37 -11.69 12.80
C ILE A 34 -4.36 -12.83 12.89
N LEU A 35 -3.09 -12.57 12.59
CA LEU A 35 -2.03 -13.59 12.65
C LEU A 35 -1.71 -14.02 14.10
N LEU A 36 -1.87 -13.13 15.09
CA LEU A 36 -1.77 -13.50 16.50
C LEU A 36 -2.78 -14.59 16.87
N SER A 37 -3.97 -14.53 16.27
CA SER A 37 -5.00 -15.56 16.47
C SER A 37 -4.62 -16.92 15.88
N LEU A 38 -3.63 -16.99 14.97
CA LEU A 38 -3.15 -18.21 14.32
C LEU A 38 -1.97 -18.87 15.06
N GLN A 39 -1.60 -18.40 16.26
CA GLN A 39 -0.60 -19.03 17.15
C GLN A 39 0.79 -19.27 16.52
N GLN A 40 1.12 -18.61 15.42
CA GLN A 40 2.45 -18.70 14.82
C GLN A 40 3.39 -17.74 15.54
N SER A 41 4.21 -18.30 16.44
CA SER A 41 5.31 -17.67 17.17
C SER A 41 6.43 -17.08 16.28
N ALA A 42 6.22 -16.97 14.97
CA ALA A 42 7.06 -16.20 14.06
C ALA A 42 6.59 -14.75 14.09
N VAL A 43 6.83 -14.09 15.22
CA VAL A 43 6.60 -12.65 15.36
C VAL A 43 7.57 -11.94 14.42
N LEU A 44 7.09 -11.59 13.22
CA LEU A 44 7.75 -10.62 12.36
C LEU A 44 8.15 -9.43 13.25
N PRO A 45 9.45 -9.07 13.32
CA PRO A 45 9.88 -8.00 14.19
C PRO A 45 9.07 -6.74 13.83
N PHE A 46 8.34 -6.23 14.83
CA PHE A 46 7.29 -5.24 14.61
C PHE A 46 7.85 -3.96 13.97
N PHE A 47 9.05 -3.56 14.39
CA PHE A 47 9.74 -2.38 13.90
C PHE A 47 10.07 -2.42 12.40
N PRO A 48 10.78 -3.43 11.87
CA PRO A 48 11.06 -3.51 10.44
C PRO A 48 9.79 -3.68 9.60
N ALA A 49 8.79 -4.44 10.07
CA ALA A 49 7.52 -4.56 9.37
C ALA A 49 6.80 -3.20 9.26
N LEU A 50 6.82 -2.40 10.33
CA LEU A 50 6.24 -1.06 10.37
C LEU A 50 6.91 -0.11 9.38
N LEU A 51 8.24 -0.12 9.32
CA LEU A 51 8.99 0.70 8.36
C LEU A 51 8.65 0.30 6.92
N VAL A 52 8.63 -1.00 6.62
CA VAL A 52 8.28 -1.50 5.29
C VAL A 52 6.85 -1.10 4.92
N ALA A 53 5.88 -1.23 5.83
CA ALA A 53 4.49 -0.84 5.59
C ALA A 53 4.34 0.67 5.34
N LEU A 54 5.02 1.51 6.11
CA LEU A 54 4.99 2.96 5.89
C LEU A 54 5.63 3.34 4.55
N ILE A 55 6.83 2.82 4.25
CA ILE A 55 7.53 3.14 3.00
C ILE A 55 6.71 2.68 1.80
N THR A 56 6.17 1.47 1.83
CA THR A 56 5.32 0.95 0.76
C THR A 56 4.03 1.76 0.63
N GLY A 57 3.34 2.08 1.73
CA GLY A 57 2.14 2.91 1.71
C GLY A 57 2.37 4.30 1.13
N ILE A 58 3.49 4.95 1.48
CA ILE A 58 3.91 6.24 0.90
C ILE A 58 4.16 6.10 -0.59
N PHE A 59 4.91 5.09 -1.03
CA PHE A 59 5.26 4.88 -2.43
C PHE A 59 4.02 4.59 -3.29
N LEU A 60 3.21 3.61 -2.87
CA LEU A 60 1.99 3.23 -3.56
C LEU A 60 1.00 4.41 -3.57
N GLY A 61 0.82 5.09 -2.44
CA GLY A 61 -0.03 6.28 -2.36
C GLY A 61 0.44 7.41 -3.27
N ALA A 62 1.72 7.73 -3.29
CA ALA A 62 2.25 8.83 -4.10
C ALA A 62 2.06 8.58 -5.61
N ILE A 63 2.29 7.33 -6.06
CA ILE A 63 2.20 6.94 -7.47
C ILE A 63 0.74 6.83 -7.90
N PHE A 64 -0.06 6.05 -7.17
CA PHE A 64 -1.40 5.68 -7.63
C PHE A 64 -2.44 6.77 -7.38
N THR A 65 -2.21 7.69 -6.43
CA THR A 65 -3.22 8.73 -6.12
C THR A 65 -3.47 9.67 -7.29
N LYS A 66 -2.46 9.93 -8.13
CA LYS A 66 -2.66 10.67 -9.39
C LYS A 66 -3.70 10.01 -10.29
N TYR A 67 -3.77 8.68 -10.29
CA TYR A 67 -4.74 7.90 -11.05
C TYR A 67 -6.11 7.83 -10.35
N LEU A 68 -6.15 7.87 -9.02
CA LEU A 68 -7.41 7.91 -8.23
C LEU A 68 -8.13 9.25 -8.33
N THR A 69 -7.41 10.35 -8.59
CA THR A 69 -8.00 11.68 -8.74
C THR A 69 -8.69 11.92 -10.07
N TYR A 70 -8.54 11.04 -11.06
CA TYR A 70 -9.26 11.17 -12.33
C TYR A 70 -10.72 10.71 -12.17
N PRO A 71 -11.71 11.58 -12.47
CA PRO A 71 -13.13 11.28 -12.32
C PRO A 71 -13.59 10.44 -13.50
N LYS A 72 -13.33 9.13 -13.48
CA LYS A 72 -13.75 8.23 -14.58
C LYS A 72 -14.78 7.18 -14.16
N SER A 73 -14.60 6.50 -13.03
CA SER A 73 -15.57 5.53 -12.50
C SER A 73 -15.19 5.04 -11.10
N TRP A 74 -16.19 4.72 -10.27
CA TRP A 74 -16.01 4.05 -8.97
C TRP A 74 -15.30 2.68 -9.11
N ILE A 75 -15.63 1.95 -10.17
CA ILE A 75 -15.02 0.65 -10.49
C ILE A 75 -13.54 0.82 -10.83
N TYR A 76 -13.17 1.92 -11.47
CA TYR A 76 -11.77 2.19 -11.83
C TYR A 76 -10.90 2.44 -10.59
N ALA A 77 -11.40 3.21 -9.62
CA ALA A 77 -10.70 3.40 -8.34
C ALA A 77 -10.55 2.07 -7.57
N PHE A 78 -11.60 1.23 -7.58
CA PHE A 78 -11.55 -0.10 -6.99
C PHE A 78 -10.52 -1.01 -7.68
N LEU A 79 -10.48 -1.00 -9.02
CA LEU A 79 -9.53 -1.78 -9.82
C LEU A 79 -8.08 -1.34 -9.56
N ILE A 80 -7.84 -0.03 -9.42
CA ILE A 80 -6.52 0.49 -9.03
C ILE A 80 -6.15 0.01 -7.63
N GLY A 81 -7.08 0.01 -6.67
CA GLY A 81 -6.83 -0.52 -5.33
C GLY A 81 -6.48 -2.01 -5.33
N ILE A 82 -7.15 -2.81 -6.17
CA ILE A 82 -6.79 -4.22 -6.39
C ILE A 82 -5.38 -4.34 -6.97
N LEU A 83 -5.05 -3.54 -7.99
CA LEU A 83 -3.73 -3.56 -8.63
C LEU A 83 -2.62 -3.18 -7.63
N MET A 84 -2.86 -2.17 -6.79
CA MET A 84 -1.95 -1.79 -5.72
C MET A 84 -1.69 -2.94 -4.74
N ALA A 85 -2.75 -3.61 -4.28
CA ALA A 85 -2.63 -4.74 -3.38
C ALA A 85 -1.91 -5.94 -4.01
N LEU A 86 -2.12 -6.19 -5.30
CA LEU A 86 -1.41 -7.22 -6.06
C LEU A 86 0.10 -6.93 -6.09
N ILE A 87 0.47 -5.70 -6.44
CA ILE A 87 1.87 -5.26 -6.51
C ILE A 87 2.53 -5.32 -5.12
N ALA A 88 1.83 -4.83 -4.09
CA ALA A 88 2.32 -4.89 -2.72
C ALA A 88 2.55 -6.34 -2.26
N THR A 89 1.61 -7.23 -2.53
CA THR A 89 1.73 -8.66 -2.19
C THR A 89 2.90 -9.31 -2.93
N ALA A 90 3.10 -8.98 -4.21
CA ALA A 90 4.21 -9.49 -5.00
C ALA A 90 5.56 -9.02 -4.45
N LEU A 91 5.68 -7.73 -4.10
CA LEU A 91 6.88 -7.17 -3.48
C LEU A 91 7.19 -7.81 -2.13
N ILE A 92 6.18 -8.00 -1.28
CA ILE A 92 6.36 -8.65 0.03
C ILE A 92 6.80 -10.11 -0.15
N GLY A 93 6.15 -10.85 -1.07
CA GLY A 93 6.56 -12.21 -1.40
C GLY A 93 8.00 -12.28 -1.91
N LEU A 94 8.42 -11.31 -2.73
CA LEU A 94 9.78 -11.22 -3.25
C LEU A 94 10.80 -10.91 -2.15
N VAL A 95 10.48 -10.02 -1.20
CA VAL A 95 11.35 -9.73 -0.04
C VAL A 95 11.52 -10.97 0.84
N ILE A 96 10.43 -11.71 1.13
CA ILE A 96 10.49 -12.95 1.91
C ILE A 96 11.35 -13.99 1.18
N PHE A 97 11.12 -14.14 -0.13
CA PHE A 97 11.89 -15.06 -0.96
C PHE A 97 13.38 -14.70 -0.98
N LEU A 98 13.74 -13.42 -1.19
CA LEU A 98 15.14 -12.97 -1.12
C LEU A 98 15.74 -13.23 0.26
N ASN A 99 15.00 -12.94 1.33
CA ASN A 99 15.50 -13.15 2.68
C ASN A 99 15.79 -14.63 2.96
N LEU A 100 14.93 -15.54 2.49
CA LEU A 100 15.17 -16.99 2.56
C LEU A 100 16.38 -17.41 1.72
N TYR A 101 16.51 -16.86 0.51
CA TYR A 101 17.63 -17.15 -0.39
C TYR A 101 18.99 -16.71 0.20
N PHE A 102 19.06 -15.55 0.85
CA PHE A 102 20.29 -15.02 1.43
C PHE A 102 20.59 -15.53 2.85
N SER A 103 19.58 -15.86 3.65
CA SER A 103 19.78 -16.31 5.04
C SER A 103 20.07 -17.80 5.17
N ASP A 104 19.63 -18.64 4.23
CA ASP A 104 19.74 -20.09 4.36
C ASP A 104 20.57 -20.71 3.22
N SER A 105 21.83 -21.02 3.52
CA SER A 105 22.76 -21.65 2.58
C SER A 105 22.35 -23.08 2.18
N THR A 106 21.40 -23.70 2.89
CA THR A 106 20.85 -25.00 2.49
C THR A 106 19.75 -24.87 1.43
N PHE A 107 19.17 -23.68 1.27
CA PHE A 107 18.14 -23.38 0.27
C PHE A 107 18.75 -23.20 -1.13
N THR A 108 19.91 -22.54 -1.23
CA THR A 108 20.66 -22.36 -2.49
C THR A 108 21.09 -23.69 -3.09
N HIS A 109 21.35 -24.71 -2.28
CA HIS A 109 21.80 -26.02 -2.75
C HIS A 109 20.68 -26.90 -3.35
N ARG A 110 19.41 -26.63 -2.99
CA ARG A 110 18.22 -27.30 -3.57
C ARG A 110 17.70 -26.61 -4.83
N LEU A 111 18.06 -25.36 -5.07
CA LEU A 111 17.64 -24.57 -6.23
C LEU A 111 18.55 -24.83 -7.45
N HIS A 112 18.73 -26.09 -7.83
CA HIS A 112 19.56 -26.47 -8.97
C HIS A 112 18.89 -26.21 -10.34
N HIS A 113 17.57 -25.99 -10.36
CA HIS A 113 16.81 -25.67 -11.58
C HIS A 113 16.01 -24.37 -11.42
N TRP A 114 16.02 -23.54 -12.46
CA TRP A 114 15.22 -22.30 -12.54
C TRP A 114 13.70 -22.53 -12.41
N GLN A 115 13.21 -23.73 -12.70
CA GLN A 115 11.80 -24.10 -12.50
C GLN A 115 11.43 -24.20 -11.02
N ASP A 116 12.31 -24.72 -10.17
CA ASP A 116 12.04 -24.84 -8.73
C ASP A 116 11.92 -23.46 -8.06
N PHE A 117 12.68 -22.48 -8.57
CA PHE A 117 12.56 -21.08 -8.17
C PHE A 117 11.14 -20.54 -8.41
N PHE A 118 10.61 -20.76 -9.60
CA PHE A 118 9.30 -20.22 -9.99
C PHE A 118 8.16 -20.89 -9.23
N ILE A 119 8.25 -22.21 -8.99
CA ILE A 119 7.27 -22.99 -8.25
C ILE A 119 7.26 -22.58 -6.77
N LEU A 120 8.44 -22.41 -6.16
CA LEU A 120 8.56 -22.05 -4.75
C LEU A 120 8.12 -20.60 -4.50
N TYR A 121 8.60 -19.66 -5.32
CA TYR A 121 8.13 -18.28 -5.30
C TYR A 121 6.61 -18.21 -5.52
N GLY A 122 6.10 -18.96 -6.50
CA GLY A 122 4.67 -19.05 -6.79
C GLY A 122 3.86 -19.56 -5.60
N THR A 123 4.38 -20.56 -4.87
CA THR A 123 3.70 -21.13 -3.69
C THR A 123 3.69 -20.15 -2.51
N ILE A 124 4.82 -19.48 -2.25
CA ILE A 124 4.92 -18.43 -1.21
C ILE A 124 3.96 -17.28 -1.55
N PHE A 125 4.01 -16.81 -2.80
CA PHE A 125 3.14 -15.76 -3.29
C PHE A 125 1.66 -16.16 -3.19
N LEU A 126 1.29 -17.36 -3.64
CA LEU A 126 -0.10 -17.83 -3.63
C LEU A 126 -0.62 -18.00 -2.20
N SER A 127 0.22 -18.50 -1.29
CA SER A 127 -0.12 -18.61 0.13
C SER A 127 -0.32 -17.24 0.78
N LEU A 128 0.62 -16.30 0.57
CA LEU A 128 0.47 -14.91 1.04
C LEU A 128 -0.77 -14.24 0.44
N PHE A 129 -1.02 -14.48 -0.84
CA PHE A 129 -2.14 -13.92 -1.57
C PHE A 129 -3.48 -14.42 -1.01
N LEU A 130 -3.58 -15.71 -0.69
CA LEU A 130 -4.81 -16.28 -0.12
C LEU A 130 -5.08 -15.74 1.29
N ILE A 131 -4.05 -15.66 2.13
CA ILE A 131 -4.21 -15.33 3.56
C ILE A 131 -4.34 -13.82 3.77
N ILE A 132 -3.48 -13.02 3.13
CA ILE A 132 -3.36 -11.57 3.37
C ILE A 132 -3.76 -10.80 2.12
N GLY A 133 -3.39 -11.26 0.92
CA GLY A 133 -3.64 -10.55 -0.33
C GLY A 133 -5.12 -10.35 -0.64
N LEU A 134 -5.98 -11.34 -0.35
CA LEU A 134 -7.43 -11.24 -0.57
C LEU A 134 -8.04 -10.11 0.26
N TRP A 135 -7.71 -10.06 1.55
CA TRP A 135 -8.15 -9.01 2.46
C TRP A 135 -7.55 -7.66 2.05
N LEU A 136 -6.26 -7.64 1.72
CA LEU A 136 -5.57 -6.44 1.28
C LEU A 136 -6.22 -5.85 0.02
N MET A 137 -6.56 -6.65 -0.98
CA MET A 137 -7.27 -6.18 -2.18
C MET A 137 -8.64 -5.60 -1.84
N LEU A 138 -9.42 -6.28 -1.00
CA LEU A 138 -10.75 -5.81 -0.63
C LEU A 138 -10.68 -4.46 0.11
N PHE A 139 -9.83 -4.37 1.13
CA PHE A 139 -9.66 -3.16 1.93
C PHE A 139 -9.01 -2.03 1.13
N THR A 140 -7.98 -2.31 0.32
CA THR A 140 -7.29 -1.29 -0.49
C THR A 140 -8.21 -0.77 -1.60
N GLY A 141 -9.02 -1.65 -2.22
CA GLY A 141 -10.06 -1.26 -3.16
C GLY A 141 -11.10 -0.34 -2.54
N LEU A 142 -11.58 -0.66 -1.33
CA LEU A 142 -12.49 0.20 -0.57
C LEU A 142 -11.86 1.53 -0.18
N ALA A 143 -10.60 1.52 0.28
CA ALA A 143 -9.86 2.71 0.66
C ALA A 143 -9.65 3.64 -0.55
N ALA A 144 -9.33 3.09 -1.72
CA ALA A 144 -9.19 3.84 -2.97
C ALA A 144 -10.50 4.49 -3.41
N VAL A 145 -11.60 3.75 -3.30
CA VAL A 145 -12.95 4.24 -3.51
C VAL A 145 -13.29 5.39 -2.56
N TYR A 146 -13.04 5.21 -1.26
CA TYR A 146 -13.36 6.18 -0.22
C TYR A 146 -12.56 7.47 -0.42
N PHE A 147 -11.28 7.32 -0.77
CA PHE A 147 -10.40 8.42 -1.10
C PHE A 147 -10.95 9.26 -2.27
N SER A 148 -11.32 8.59 -3.37
CA SER A 148 -11.80 9.27 -4.60
C SER A 148 -13.15 9.95 -4.39
N LYS A 149 -14.10 9.30 -3.68
CA LYS A 149 -15.48 9.79 -3.55
C LYS A 149 -15.70 10.79 -2.42
N HIS A 150 -15.03 10.64 -1.29
CA HIS A 150 -15.36 11.40 -0.09
C HIS A 150 -14.18 12.26 0.39
N PHE A 151 -12.98 11.67 0.48
CA PHE A 151 -11.83 12.35 1.04
C PHE A 151 -11.31 13.48 0.14
N TRP A 152 -11.08 13.20 -1.15
CA TRP A 152 -10.56 14.17 -2.11
C TRP A 152 -11.47 15.40 -2.33
N PRO A 153 -12.78 15.27 -2.60
CA PRO A 153 -13.65 16.44 -2.77
C PRO A 153 -13.81 17.26 -1.47
N THR A 154 -13.81 16.61 -0.31
CA THR A 154 -13.85 17.29 1.00
C THR A 154 -12.60 18.14 1.23
N LEU A 155 -11.41 17.60 0.92
CA LEU A 155 -10.16 18.35 1.01
C LEU A 155 -10.13 19.56 0.08
N ILE A 156 -10.62 19.41 -1.16
CA ILE A 156 -10.73 20.54 -2.10
C ILE A 156 -11.72 21.58 -1.59
N ALA A 157 -12.84 21.18 -0.98
CA ALA A 157 -13.82 22.10 -0.44
C ALA A 157 -13.25 22.92 0.73
N ILE A 158 -12.48 22.27 1.62
CA ILE A 158 -11.80 22.93 2.76
C ILE A 158 -10.73 23.91 2.25
N ASP A 159 -9.90 23.50 1.28
CA ASP A 159 -8.87 24.36 0.70
C ASP A 159 -9.48 25.61 0.03
N LYS A 160 -10.59 25.44 -0.70
CA LYS A 160 -11.36 26.56 -1.28
C LYS A 160 -11.95 27.48 -0.20
N ALA A 161 -12.45 26.94 0.90
CA ALA A 161 -13.00 27.74 2.00
C ALA A 161 -11.91 28.57 2.71
N HIS A 162 -10.72 28.00 2.92
CA HIS A 162 -9.56 28.72 3.47
C HIS A 162 -9.00 29.78 2.52
N SER A 163 -8.96 29.51 1.22
CA SER A 163 -8.53 30.54 0.26
C SER A 163 -9.53 31.69 0.13
N LYS A 164 -10.83 31.46 0.41
CA LYS A 164 -11.87 32.49 0.35
C LYS A 164 -11.88 33.39 1.59
N THR A 165 -11.53 32.85 2.76
CA THR A 165 -11.45 33.60 4.03
C THR A 165 -10.20 34.48 4.13
N ASN A 166 -9.08 34.09 3.51
CA ASN A 166 -7.86 34.91 3.45
C ASN A 166 -7.88 36.05 2.40
N HIS A 167 -8.97 36.21 1.65
CA HIS A 167 -9.16 37.26 0.63
C HIS A 167 -10.31 38.23 0.96
N SER A 168 -10.94 38.09 2.12
CA SER A 168 -11.90 39.04 2.69
C SER A 168 -11.25 39.87 3.78
#